data_AF-A0A974SXF7-F1
#
_entry.id   AF-A0A974SXF7-F1
#
_cell.length_a   1.000
_cell.length_b   1.000
_cell.length_c   1.000
_cell.angle_alpha   90.00
_cell.angle_beta   90.00
_cell.angle_gamma   90.00
#
_symmetry.space_group_name_H-M   'P 1'
#
loop_
_entity.id
_entity.type
_entity.pdbx_description
1 polymer ?
#
loop_
_entity_poly.entity_id
_entity_poly.type
_entity_poly.pdbx_seq_one_letter_code
_entity_poly.pdbx_strand_id
1 'polypeptide(L)'
;MPNTIMPPDAFGDSFDLAALPLPRSASGYAVQKLDTDTLLDQTSGNFLSVRSTSLQGLYLSFDEAHKAASEWVHNHGMINEEHNLAIVPASFDPLLKRHVLIYGVLCGQP
;
A
#
# COMPACT_ATOMS: atom_id res chain seq x y z
N MET A 1 10.60 -3.28 24.11
CA MET A 1 11.03 -3.12 22.70
C MET A 1 10.80 -1.67 22.34
N PRO A 2 11.78 -0.93 21.82
CA PRO A 2 11.53 0.44 21.40
C PRO A 2 10.48 0.40 20.29
N ASN A 3 9.39 1.13 20.50
CA ASN A 3 8.33 1.31 19.54
C ASN A 3 8.94 2.18 18.42
N THR A 4 9.50 1.55 17.38
CA THR A 4 10.09 2.27 16.26
C THR A 4 8.96 2.91 15.48
N ILE A 5 8.59 4.13 15.87
CA ILE A 5 7.60 4.93 15.16
C ILE A 5 8.28 5.35 13.85
N MET A 6 7.86 4.75 12.74
CA MET A 6 8.28 5.19 11.41
C MET A 6 7.82 6.63 11.19
N PRO A 7 8.59 7.46 10.49
CA PRO A 7 8.15 8.80 10.08
C PRO A 7 6.77 8.75 9.40
N PRO A 8 5.91 9.76 9.58
CA PRO A 8 4.56 9.77 8.99
C PRO A 8 4.59 9.76 7.45
N ASP A 9 5.69 10.24 6.87
CA ASP A 9 5.98 10.31 5.43
C ASP A 9 6.84 9.14 4.92
N ALA A 10 7.15 8.16 5.76
CA ALA A 10 8.06 7.05 5.42
C ALA A 10 7.60 6.19 4.23
N PHE A 11 6.30 6.22 3.90
CA PHE A 11 5.68 5.45 2.82
C PHE A 11 4.93 6.36 1.83
N GLY A 12 5.30 7.64 1.78
CA GLY A 12 4.61 8.70 1.06
C GLY A 12 3.86 9.66 2.00
N ASP A 13 3.47 10.82 1.48
CA ASP A 13 2.70 11.80 2.24
C ASP A 13 1.29 11.28 2.55
N SER A 14 0.77 11.66 3.72
CA SER A 14 -0.64 11.42 4.05
C SER A 14 -1.55 12.21 3.09
N PHE A 15 -2.56 11.53 2.56
CA PHE A 15 -3.55 12.12 1.66
C PHE A 15 -4.95 11.63 1.99
N ASP A 16 -5.95 12.45 1.65
CA ASP A 16 -7.37 12.08 1.71
C ASP A 16 -7.86 11.68 0.31
N LEU A 17 -8.41 10.47 0.18
CA LEU A 17 -8.99 9.97 -1.07
C LEU A 17 -10.04 10.91 -1.66
N ALA A 18 -10.82 11.60 -0.83
CA ALA A 18 -11.87 12.51 -1.28
C ALA A 18 -11.31 13.82 -1.86
N ALA A 19 -10.11 14.22 -1.43
CA ALA A 19 -9.45 15.45 -1.87
C ALA A 19 -8.56 15.23 -3.12
N LEU A 20 -8.26 13.98 -3.46
CA LEU A 20 -7.44 13.66 -4.62
C LEU A 20 -8.23 13.81 -5.93
N PRO A 21 -7.65 14.43 -6.99
CA PRO A 21 -8.28 14.54 -8.30
C PRO A 21 -8.18 13.20 -9.07
N LEU A 22 -8.72 12.13 -8.49
CA LEU A 22 -8.60 10.79 -9.04
C LEU A 22 -9.54 10.63 -10.25
N PRO A 23 -9.08 9.98 -11.34
CA PRO A 23 -9.94 9.66 -12.47
C PRO A 23 -11.04 8.65 -12.11
N ARG A 24 -10.86 7.92 -10.99
CA ARG A 24 -11.82 6.96 -10.43
C ARG A 24 -11.78 7.07 -8.91
N SER A 25 -12.93 6.99 -8.25
CA SER A 25 -12.99 6.98 -6.79
C SER A 25 -12.21 5.79 -6.23
N ALA A 26 -11.26 6.06 -5.35
CA ALA A 26 -10.64 5.03 -4.53
C ALA A 26 -11.56 4.67 -3.37
N SER A 27 -11.56 3.39 -3.01
CA SER A 27 -12.35 2.88 -1.88
C SER A 27 -11.49 2.61 -0.64
N GLY A 28 -10.18 2.85 -0.73
CA GLY A 28 -9.25 2.69 0.38
C GLY A 28 -7.80 2.91 -0.03
N TYR A 29 -6.91 2.53 0.88
CA TYR A 29 -5.46 2.66 0.77
C TYR A 29 -4.84 1.27 0.64
N ALA A 30 -3.72 1.15 -0.06
CA ALA A 30 -2.99 -0.10 -0.15
C ALA A 30 -1.49 0.13 0.04
N VAL A 31 -0.81 -0.78 0.71
CA VAL A 31 0.66 -0.77 0.80
C VAL A 31 1.20 -1.57 -0.38
N GLN A 32 1.78 -0.89 -1.35
CA GLN A 32 2.39 -1.49 -2.53
C GLN A 32 3.89 -1.65 -2.33
N LYS A 33 4.45 -2.77 -2.78
CA LYS A 33 5.88 -2.87 -3.00
C LYS A 33 6.24 -2.28 -4.36
N LEU A 34 6.99 -1.18 -4.38
CA LEU A 34 7.49 -0.48 -5.57
C LEU A 34 8.20 -1.45 -6.52
N ASP A 35 8.12 -1.16 -7.82
CA ASP A 35 8.59 -2.00 -8.93
C ASP A 35 7.94 -3.39 -9.01
N THR A 36 6.89 -3.64 -8.23
CA THR A 36 6.13 -4.89 -8.29
C THR A 36 4.63 -4.64 -8.35
N ASP A 37 3.91 -5.60 -8.95
CA ASP A 37 2.46 -5.66 -8.95
C ASP A 37 1.92 -6.36 -7.67
N THR A 38 2.50 -6.06 -6.51
CA THR A 38 2.15 -6.72 -5.23
C THR A 38 1.73 -5.74 -4.15
N LEU A 39 0.74 -6.15 -3.36
CA LEU A 39 0.21 -5.42 -2.20
C LEU A 39 0.37 -6.23 -0.93
N LEU A 40 0.59 -5.54 0.17
CA LEU A 40 0.62 -6.15 1.50
C LEU A 40 -0.80 -6.63 1.85
N ASP A 41 -0.93 -7.94 1.99
CA ASP A 41 -2.15 -8.59 2.41
C ASP A 41 -2.32 -8.49 3.93
N GLN A 42 -3.48 -7.98 4.36
CA GLN A 42 -3.81 -7.81 5.79
C GLN A 42 -3.92 -9.14 6.54
N THR A 43 -4.31 -10.21 5.87
CA THR A 43 -4.58 -11.49 6.53
C THR A 43 -3.30 -12.28 6.78
N SER A 44 -2.41 -12.31 5.79
CA SER A 44 -1.20 -13.12 5.81
C SER A 44 0.06 -12.34 6.16
N GLY A 45 0.02 -11.00 6.10
CA GLY A 45 1.21 -10.15 6.29
C GLY A 45 2.24 -10.29 5.16
N ASN A 46 1.87 -10.91 4.03
CA ASN A 46 2.73 -11.12 2.88
C ASN A 46 2.32 -10.24 1.70
N PHE A 47 3.26 -9.98 0.80
CA PHE A 47 2.96 -9.33 -0.47
C PHE A 47 2.33 -10.33 -1.45
N LEU A 48 1.09 -10.09 -1.85
CA LEU A 48 0.37 -10.88 -2.87
C LEU A 48 0.17 -10.05 -4.13
N SER A 49 0.09 -10.72 -5.28
CA SER A 49 -0.20 -10.04 -6.55
C SER A 49 -1.56 -9.33 -6.51
N VAL A 50 -1.65 -8.13 -7.08
CA VAL A 50 -2.92 -7.38 -7.27
C VAL A 50 -4.00 -8.20 -8.00
N ARG A 51 -3.57 -9.19 -8.80
CA ARG A 51 -4.45 -10.10 -9.54
C ARG A 51 -4.96 -11.27 -8.71
N SER A 52 -4.44 -11.45 -7.50
CA SER A 52 -4.89 -12.51 -6.60
C SER A 52 -6.30 -12.20 -6.10
N THR A 53 -7.20 -13.17 -6.23
CA THR A 53 -8.57 -13.08 -5.71
C THR A 53 -8.63 -13.22 -4.19
N SER A 54 -7.58 -13.78 -3.56
CA SER A 54 -7.49 -13.96 -2.11
C SER A 54 -6.84 -12.79 -1.39
N LEU A 55 -6.29 -11.82 -2.14
CA LEU A 55 -5.66 -10.63 -1.57
C LEU A 55 -6.71 -9.77 -0.86
N GLN A 56 -6.39 -9.35 0.35
CA GLN A 56 -7.10 -8.36 1.15
C GLN A 56 -6.11 -7.22 1.45
N GLY A 57 -5.88 -6.38 0.44
CA GLY A 57 -4.87 -5.31 0.51
C GLY A 57 -5.43 -3.91 0.74
N LEU A 58 -6.73 -3.78 1.02
CA LEU A 58 -7.44 -2.50 1.09
C LEU A 58 -7.69 -2.07 2.54
N TYR A 59 -6.97 -1.05 2.99
CA TYR A 59 -7.09 -0.41 4.29
C TYR A 59 -8.10 0.75 4.22
N LEU A 60 -8.82 1.01 5.31
CA LEU A 60 -9.87 2.04 5.35
C LEU A 60 -9.31 3.44 5.56
N SER A 61 -8.11 3.55 6.14
CA SER A 61 -7.41 4.82 6.37
C SER A 61 -5.93 4.73 6.02
N PHE A 62 -5.33 5.90 5.79
CA PHE A 62 -3.88 6.01 5.60
C PHE A 62 -3.12 5.50 6.83
N ASP A 63 -3.61 5.83 8.03
CA ASP A 63 -3.00 5.42 9.30
C ASP A 63 -2.97 3.90 9.48
N GLU A 64 -4.03 3.20 9.07
CA GLU A 64 -4.06 1.72 9.09
C GLU A 64 -3.02 1.13 8.11
N ALA A 65 -2.92 1.70 6.91
CA ALA A 65 -1.92 1.28 5.92
C ALA A 65 -0.49 1.56 6.41
N HIS A 66 -0.26 2.73 7.02
CA HIS A 66 1.03 3.14 7.59
C HIS A 66 1.45 2.23 8.75
N LYS A 67 0.51 1.90 9.64
CA LYS A 67 0.75 0.95 10.72
C LYS A 67 1.13 -0.42 10.17
N ALA A 68 0.39 -0.95 9.19
CA ALA A 68 0.69 -2.26 8.59
C ALA A 68 2.05 -2.28 7.87
N ALA A 69 2.40 -1.21 7.14
CA ALA A 69 3.70 -1.07 6.51
C ALA A 69 4.83 -1.00 7.55
N SER A 70 4.63 -0.23 8.62
CA SER A 70 5.59 -0.11 9.73
C SER A 70 5.83 -1.45 10.43
N GLU A 71 4.76 -2.20 10.71
CA GLU A 71 4.85 -3.54 11.28
C GLU A 71 5.58 -4.50 10.35
N TRP A 72 5.30 -4.45 9.04
CA TRP A 72 6.00 -5.27 8.05
C TRP A 72 7.50 -4.96 8.02
N VAL A 73 7.87 -3.67 7.97
CA VAL A 73 9.27 -3.23 7.99
C VAL A 73 9.99 -3.68 9.26
N HIS A 74 9.33 -3.51 10.42
CA HIS A 74 9.87 -3.94 11.71
C HIS A 74 10.14 -5.45 11.74
N ASN A 75 9.18 -6.25 11.27
CA ASN A 75 9.28 -7.70 11.28
C ASN A 75 10.34 -8.25 10.29
N HIS A 76 10.65 -7.51 9.23
CA HIS A 76 11.60 -7.93 8.20
C HIS A 76 12.98 -7.26 8.32
N GLY A 77 13.20 -6.42 9.33
CA GLY A 77 14.51 -5.83 9.64
C GLY A 77 15.02 -4.80 8.63
N MET A 78 14.14 -4.30 7.78
CA MET A 78 14.47 -3.38 6.69
C MET A 78 14.50 -1.94 7.21
N ILE A 79 15.47 -1.57 8.04
CA ILE A 79 15.51 -0.23 8.69
C ILE A 79 16.39 0.77 7.91
N ASN A 80 17.27 0.29 7.01
CA ASN A 80 18.34 1.11 6.41
C ASN A 80 18.44 1.09 4.88
N GLU A 81 17.59 0.34 4.19
CA GLU A 81 17.52 0.36 2.72
C GLU A 81 16.19 0.98 2.33
N GLU A 82 16.21 1.83 1.28
CA GLU A 82 15.03 2.40 0.63
C GLU A 82 13.85 1.45 0.80
N HIS A 83 12.89 1.84 1.65
CA HIS A 83 11.70 1.04 1.79
C HIS A 83 11.01 1.13 0.44
N ASN A 84 11.12 0.06 -0.33
CA ASN A 84 10.43 -0.07 -1.62
C ASN A 84 8.93 -0.24 -1.38
N LEU A 85 8.35 0.45 -0.40
CA LEU A 85 6.96 0.41 -0.01
C LEU A 85 6.36 1.80 -0.17
N ALA A 86 5.18 1.87 -0.77
CA ALA A 86 4.41 3.10 -0.88
C ALA A 86 2.95 2.84 -0.53
N ILE A 87 2.31 3.79 0.15
CA ILE A 87 0.87 3.79 0.37
C ILE A 87 0.22 4.47 -0.82
N VAL A 88 -0.65 3.75 -1.51
CA VAL A 88 -1.29 4.21 -2.74
C VAL A 88 -2.82 4.13 -2.62
N PRO A 89 -3.56 5.02 -3.30
CA PRO A 89 -5.00 4.89 -3.40
C PRO A 89 -5.35 3.65 -4.23
N ALA A 90 -6.22 2.81 -3.68
CA ALA A 90 -6.63 1.55 -4.29
C ALA A 90 -8.14 1.35 -4.22
N SER A 91 -8.63 0.46 -5.07
CA SER A 91 -10.00 -0.05 -4.98
C SER A 91 -10.05 -1.52 -5.38
N PHE A 92 -11.10 -2.22 -4.98
CA PHE A 92 -11.38 -3.56 -5.45
C PHE A 92 -12.41 -3.49 -6.57
N ASP A 93 -12.08 -4.07 -7.73
CA ASP A 93 -13.03 -4.19 -8.83
C ASP A 93 -13.84 -5.49 -8.67
N PRO A 94 -15.14 -5.41 -8.34
CA PRO A 94 -15.96 -6.59 -8.12
C PRO A 94 -16.29 -7.36 -9.41
N LEU A 95 -16.20 -6.72 -10.58
CA LEU A 95 -16.44 -7.35 -11.87
C LEU A 95 -15.21 -8.18 -12.29
N LEU A 96 -14.02 -7.60 -12.12
CA LEU A 96 -12.75 -8.26 -12.46
C LEU A 96 -12.15 -9.09 -11.30
N LYS A 97 -12.77 -9.03 -10.11
CA LYS A 97 -12.36 -9.71 -8.87
C LYS A 97 -10.88 -9.51 -8.50
N ARG A 98 -10.40 -8.27 -8.66
CA ARG A 98 -8.98 -7.93 -8.42
C ARG A 98 -8.82 -6.52 -7.86
N HIS A 99 -7.67 -6.26 -7.26
CA HIS A 99 -7.32 -4.92 -6.80
C HIS A 99 -6.90 -4.06 -8.00
N VAL A 100 -7.32 -2.80 -7.97
CA VAL A 100 -6.99 -1.77 -8.94
C VAL A 100 -6.27 -0.65 -8.20
N LEU A 101 -5.03 -0.40 -8.58
CA LEU A 101 -4.27 0.76 -8.11
C LEU A 101 -4.73 1.98 -8.91
N ILE A 102 -5.13 3.03 -8.21
CA ILE A 102 -5.71 4.22 -8.83
C ILE A 102 -4.64 5.28 -9.13
N TYR A 103 -3.47 5.14 -8.51
CA TYR A 103 -2.23 5.74 -8.96
C TYR A 103 -1.17 4.66 -9.11
N GLY A 104 -0.68 4.48 -10.34
CA GLY A 104 0.58 3.81 -10.55
C GLY A 104 1.67 4.83 -10.30
N VAL A 105 2.44 4.71 -9.22
CA VAL A 105 3.84 5.09 -9.30
C VAL A 105 4.52 4.00 -10.13
N LEU A 106 4.17 3.97 -11.42
CA LEU A 106 5.02 3.35 -12.41
C LEU A 106 6.22 4.27 -12.47
N CYS A 107 7.28 3.95 -11.73
CA CYS A 107 8.61 4.39 -12.13
C CYS A 107 8.92 3.68 -13.47
N GLY A 108 8.29 4.16 -14.53
CA GLY A 108 8.80 3.97 -15.88
C GLY A 108 9.98 4.92 -16.01
N GLN A 109 11.19 4.45 -15.72
CA GLN A 109 12.32 5.06 -16.39
C GLN A 109 12.29 4.63 -17.87
N PRO A 110 12.52 5.56 -18.81
CA PRO A 110 12.49 5.32 -20.25
C PRO A 110 13.60 4.38 -20.74
#